data_AF-A0A1Q8RUE6-F1
#
_entry.id   AF-A0A1Q8RUE6-F1
#
_cell.length_a   1.000
_cell.length_b   1.000
_cell.length_c   1.000
_cell.angle_alpha   90.00
_cell.angle_beta   90.00
_cell.angle_gamma   90.00
#
_symmetry.space_group_name_H-M   'P 1'
#
loop_
_entity.id
_entity.type
_entity.pdbx_description
1 polymer ?
#
loop_
_entity_poly.entity_id
_entity_poly.type
_entity_poly.pdbx_seq_one_letter_code
_entity_poly.pdbx_strand_id
1 'polypeptide(L)'
;MSVDLMEHEIRCLIDMEIQGFDADQYVARTLLSSMRMCENKRLNPGNHFWKNEKQISPICGSLATWGLGIDEISFASMHGTSTTKNDTNESSVLQEQMKHIGRQKGTYCHASVRSGTLDTPREQRELR
;
A
#
# COMPACT_ATOMS: atom_id res chain seq x y z
N MET A 1 -12.68 14.56 -19.85
CA MET A 1 -12.70 14.52 -21.31
C MET A 1 -14.11 14.88 -21.73
N SER A 2 -14.32 15.97 -22.48
CA SER A 2 -15.67 16.38 -22.88
C SER A 2 -16.26 15.34 -23.82
N VAL A 3 -17.55 15.02 -23.68
CA VAL A 3 -18.27 14.04 -24.53
C VAL A 3 -18.12 14.40 -26.01
N ASP A 4 -18.09 15.70 -26.32
CA ASP A 4 -17.96 16.25 -27.67
C ASP A 4 -16.65 15.86 -28.38
N LEU A 5 -15.57 15.65 -27.63
CA LEU A 5 -14.26 15.32 -28.19
C LEU A 5 -14.22 13.86 -28.67
N MET A 6 -14.92 12.97 -27.96
CA MET A 6 -14.99 11.54 -28.27
C MET A 6 -15.87 11.30 -29.50
N GLU A 7 -17.02 11.98 -29.58
CA GLU A 7 -17.91 11.91 -30.75
C GLU A 7 -17.23 12.45 -32.01
N HIS A 8 -16.43 13.51 -31.88
CA HIS A 8 -15.65 14.05 -32.99
C HIS A 8 -14.59 13.05 -33.49
N GLU A 9 -13.88 12.41 -32.57
CA GLU A 9 -12.85 11.42 -32.90
C GLU A 9 -13.44 10.18 -33.60
N ILE A 10 -14.57 9.66 -33.10
CA ILE A 10 -15.27 8.52 -33.73
C ILE A 10 -15.71 8.88 -35.15
N ARG A 11 -16.24 10.09 -35.35
CA ARG A 11 -16.63 10.56 -36.69
C ARG A 11 -15.43 10.58 -37.65
N CYS A 12 -14.28 11.12 -37.23
CA CYS A 12 -13.08 11.10 -38.04
C CYS A 12 -12.60 9.68 -38.35
N LEU A 13 -12.70 8.74 -37.40
CA LEU A 13 -12.30 7.34 -37.60
C LEU A 13 -13.23 6.59 -38.57
N ILE A 14 -14.53 6.90 -38.54
CA ILE A 14 -15.51 6.39 -39.51
C ILE A 14 -15.22 6.95 -40.92
N ASP A 15 -14.93 8.26 -41.01
CA ASP A 15 -14.59 8.92 -42.28
C ASP A 15 -13.28 8.42 -42.90
N MET A 16 -12.38 7.85 -42.09
CA MET A 16 -11.12 7.24 -42.54
C MET A 16 -11.30 5.79 -43.03
N GLU A 17 -12.51 5.24 -43.02
CA GLU A 17 -12.91 3.94 -43.57
C GLU A 17 -11.99 2.77 -43.15
N ILE A 18 -11.60 2.77 -41.87
CA ILE A 18 -10.75 1.71 -41.29
C ILE A 18 -11.54 0.40 -41.27
N GLN A 19 -11.07 -0.60 -42.03
CA GLN A 19 -11.71 -1.91 -42.07
C GLN A 19 -11.74 -2.57 -40.69
N GLY A 20 -12.94 -2.99 -40.25
CA GLY A 20 -13.14 -3.70 -38.99
C GLY A 20 -13.24 -2.79 -37.75
N PHE A 21 -13.44 -1.49 -37.92
CA PHE A 21 -13.67 -0.58 -36.80
C PHE A 21 -15.10 -0.71 -36.24
N ASP A 22 -15.20 -1.10 -34.97
CA ASP A 22 -16.44 -1.13 -34.20
C ASP A 22 -16.46 0.05 -33.21
N ALA A 23 -17.37 1.00 -33.46
CA ALA A 23 -17.51 2.21 -32.65
C ALA A 23 -17.92 1.90 -31.20
N ASP A 24 -18.79 0.90 -31.00
CA ASP A 24 -19.27 0.54 -29.66
C ASP A 24 -18.15 -0.07 -28.82
N GLN A 25 -17.33 -0.92 -29.43
CA GLN A 25 -16.16 -1.49 -28.78
C GLN A 25 -15.10 -0.43 -28.47
N TYR A 26 -14.91 0.55 -29.36
CA TYR A 26 -13.97 1.66 -29.16
C TYR A 26 -14.36 2.53 -27.96
N VAL A 27 -15.63 2.92 -27.88
CA VAL A 27 -16.19 3.70 -26.76
C VAL A 27 -16.02 2.93 -25.45
N ALA A 28 -16.40 1.65 -25.42
CA ALA A 28 -16.30 0.82 -24.22
C ALA A 28 -14.84 0.71 -23.72
N ARG A 29 -13.88 0.49 -24.62
CA ARG A 29 -12.44 0.41 -24.29
C ARG A 29 -11.90 1.72 -23.74
N THR A 30 -12.27 2.84 -24.35
CA THR A 30 -11.80 4.18 -23.96
C THR A 30 -12.39 4.61 -22.62
N LEU A 31 -13.68 4.34 -22.38
CA LEU A 31 -14.35 4.57 -21.09
C LEU A 31 -13.70 3.73 -19.99
N LEU A 32 -13.48 2.44 -20.22
CA LEU A 32 -12.79 1.57 -19.26
C LEU A 32 -11.37 2.06 -18.96
N SER A 33 -10.63 2.48 -19.98
CA SER A 33 -9.26 3.01 -19.82
C SER A 33 -9.26 4.31 -19.03
N SER A 34 -10.18 5.22 -19.31
CA SER A 34 -10.30 6.48 -18.59
C SER A 34 -10.78 6.30 -17.14
N MET A 35 -11.70 5.37 -16.88
CA MET A 35 -12.06 4.95 -15.50
C MET A 35 -10.83 4.42 -14.75
N ARG A 36 -10.06 3.51 -15.35
CA ARG A 36 -8.82 3.00 -14.78
C ARG A 36 -7.79 4.10 -14.53
N MET A 37 -7.67 5.07 -15.43
CA MET A 37 -6.80 6.24 -15.22
C MET A 37 -7.27 7.11 -14.06
N CYS A 38 -8.58 7.32 -13.91
CA CYS A 38 -9.15 8.05 -12.79
C CYS A 38 -8.95 7.31 -11.45
N GLU A 39 -9.11 5.99 -11.42
CA GLU A 39 -8.80 5.16 -10.25
C GLU A 39 -7.32 5.26 -9.88
N ASN A 40 -6.41 5.07 -10.84
CA ASN A 40 -4.97 5.23 -10.60
C ASN A 40 -4.62 6.64 -10.10
N LYS A 41 -5.23 7.69 -10.66
CA LYS A 41 -5.06 9.07 -10.21
C LYS A 41 -5.66 9.35 -8.83
N ARG A 42 -6.66 8.60 -8.39
CA ARG A 42 -7.15 8.67 -6.99
C ARG A 42 -6.21 7.95 -6.02
N LEU A 43 -5.62 6.84 -6.46
CA LEU A 43 -4.70 6.04 -5.66
C LEU A 43 -3.30 6.67 -5.53
N ASN A 44 -2.85 7.47 -6.50
CA ASN A 44 -1.48 7.99 -6.56
C ASN A 44 -1.14 9.19 -5.64
N PRO A 45 -1.93 10.28 -5.57
CA PRO A 45 -1.49 11.49 -4.89
C PRO A 45 -1.64 11.40 -3.36
N GLY A 46 -2.58 10.60 -2.85
CA GLY A 46 -2.83 10.46 -1.41
C GLY A 46 -2.17 9.24 -0.77
N ASN A 47 -2.30 8.05 -1.38
CA ASN A 47 -1.99 6.80 -0.68
C ASN A 47 -0.59 6.24 -0.95
N HIS A 48 0.07 6.68 -2.03
CA HIS A 48 1.28 6.04 -2.54
C HIS A 48 2.44 6.99 -2.82
N PHE A 49 2.34 8.25 -2.40
CA PHE A 49 3.38 9.25 -2.64
C PHE A 49 4.77 8.83 -2.09
N TRP A 50 4.80 7.96 -1.08
CA TRP A 50 6.02 7.46 -0.43
C TRP A 50 6.63 6.22 -1.08
N LYS A 51 5.96 5.56 -2.05
CA LYS A 51 6.42 4.26 -2.58
C LYS A 51 7.74 4.32 -3.36
N ASN A 52 8.08 5.45 -3.96
CA ASN A 52 9.30 5.62 -4.78
C ASN A 52 10.28 6.65 -4.17
N GLU A 53 10.00 7.15 -2.97
CA GLU A 53 10.78 8.20 -2.33
C GLU A 53 11.77 7.60 -1.33
N LYS A 54 13.08 7.68 -1.64
CA LYS A 54 14.14 7.15 -0.76
C LYS A 54 14.27 7.91 0.56
N GLN A 55 13.75 9.12 0.63
CA GLN A 55 13.83 9.98 1.82
C GLN A 55 12.69 9.70 2.82
N ILE A 56 11.60 9.06 2.37
CA ILE A 56 10.42 8.81 3.20
C ILE A 56 10.39 7.33 3.57
N SER A 57 10.52 7.05 4.86
CA SER A 57 10.31 5.68 5.36
C SER A 57 8.89 5.21 5.03
N PRO A 58 8.69 3.96 4.57
CA PRO A 58 7.36 3.41 4.29
C PRO A 58 6.37 3.54 5.45
N ILE A 59 6.84 3.38 6.70
CA ILE A 59 6.02 3.52 7.90
C ILE A 59 5.55 4.98 8.06
N CYS A 60 6.46 5.95 7.90
CA CYS A 60 6.09 7.37 7.94
C CYS A 60 5.14 7.75 6.81
N GLY A 61 5.41 7.31 5.58
CA GLY A 61 4.58 7.64 4.44
C GLY A 61 3.15 7.11 4.56
N SER A 62 3.01 5.86 5.04
CA SER A 62 1.70 5.27 5.27
C SER A 62 0.92 5.98 6.38
N LEU A 63 1.56 6.41 7.46
CA LEU A 63 0.91 7.22 8.52
C LEU A 63 0.57 8.63 8.06
N ALA A 64 1.48 9.28 7.33
CA ALA A 64 1.28 10.64 6.83
C ALA A 64 0.14 10.74 5.81
N THR A 65 -0.18 9.66 5.10
CA THR A 65 -1.42 9.54 4.29
C THR A 65 -2.67 9.88 5.10
N TRP A 66 -2.68 9.55 6.39
CA TRP A 66 -3.78 9.78 7.32
C TRP A 66 -3.58 10.98 8.24
N GLY A 67 -2.53 11.77 8.00
CA GLY A 67 -2.14 12.89 8.86
C GLY A 67 -1.55 12.48 10.21
N LEU A 68 -1.11 11.22 10.34
CA LEU A 68 -0.56 10.68 11.58
C LEU A 68 0.97 10.77 11.61
N GLY A 69 1.52 10.94 12.82
CA GLY A 69 2.94 10.94 13.10
C GLY A 69 3.45 9.60 13.66
N ILE A 70 4.77 9.41 13.69
CA ILE A 70 5.40 8.19 14.25
C ILE A 70 5.11 8.01 15.74
N ASP A 71 4.96 9.11 16.48
CA ASP A 71 4.71 9.10 17.92
C ASP A 71 3.32 8.56 18.27
N GLU A 72 2.39 8.51 17.31
CA GLU A 72 1.03 8.02 17.52
C GLU A 72 0.93 6.48 17.48
N ILE A 73 2.00 5.78 17.06
CA ILE A 73 2.07 4.32 17.18
C ILE A 73 2.19 3.95 18.67
N SER A 74 1.05 3.69 19.29
CA SER A 74 0.96 3.37 20.72
C SER A 74 1.00 1.87 21.01
N PHE A 75 0.72 1.03 20.01
CA PHE A 75 0.58 -0.41 20.19
C PHE A 75 1.29 -1.18 19.08
N ALA A 76 2.00 -2.25 19.43
CA ALA A 76 2.64 -3.17 18.52
C ALA A 76 2.29 -4.62 18.90
N SER A 77 1.83 -5.40 17.93
CA SER A 77 1.70 -6.85 18.12
C SER A 77 3.02 -7.51 17.75
N MET A 78 3.67 -8.14 18.73
CA MET A 78 4.85 -8.96 18.52
C MET A 78 4.43 -10.37 18.13
N HIS A 79 5.28 -11.06 17.36
CA HIS A 79 5.00 -12.42 16.92
C HIS A 79 5.23 -13.40 18.08
N GLY A 80 6.32 -13.20 18.84
CA GLY A 80 6.52 -13.75 20.17
C GLY A 80 6.36 -15.26 20.24
N THR A 81 7.29 -15.99 19.62
CA THR A 81 7.30 -17.47 19.54
C THR A 81 7.69 -18.18 20.84
N SER A 82 7.75 -17.43 21.96
CA SER A 82 8.20 -17.92 23.27
C SER A 82 9.60 -18.54 23.22
N THR A 83 10.49 -17.98 22.39
CA THR A 83 11.90 -18.35 22.34
C THR A 83 12.76 -17.16 22.68
N THR A 84 13.71 -17.33 23.61
CA THR A 84 14.52 -16.25 24.17
C THR A 84 15.23 -15.40 23.12
N LYS A 85 15.73 -16.04 22.04
CA LYS A 85 16.41 -15.33 20.95
C LYS A 85 15.46 -14.52 20.09
N ASN A 86 14.28 -15.06 19.77
CA ASN A 86 13.31 -14.39 18.91
C ASN A 86 12.69 -13.19 19.60
N ASP A 87 12.31 -13.33 20.88
CA ASP A 87 11.65 -12.25 21.62
C ASP A 87 12.61 -11.05 21.85
N THR A 88 13.91 -11.34 22.06
CA THR A 88 14.96 -10.31 22.13
C THR A 88 15.20 -9.66 20.76
N ASN A 89 15.20 -10.45 19.68
CA ASN A 89 15.40 -9.93 18.34
C ASN A 89 14.24 -9.03 17.88
N GLU A 90 12.98 -9.46 18.08
CA GLU A 90 11.80 -8.68 17.71
C GLU A 90 11.75 -7.33 18.42
N SER A 91 12.04 -7.32 19.72
CA SER A 91 12.09 -6.08 20.50
C SER A 91 13.25 -5.17 20.08
N SER A 92 14.43 -5.74 19.79
CA SER A 92 15.60 -4.98 19.30
C SER A 92 15.34 -4.35 17.92
N VAL A 93 14.79 -5.13 16.98
CA VAL A 93 14.49 -4.65 15.61
C VAL A 93 13.46 -3.53 15.66
N LEU A 94 12.39 -3.69 16.44
CA LEU A 94 11.37 -2.66 16.58
C LEU A 94 11.96 -1.36 17.17
N GLN A 95 12.78 -1.48 18.21
CA GLN A 95 13.44 -0.34 18.84
C GLN A 95 14.36 0.40 17.87
N GLU A 96 15.15 -0.33 17.07
CA GLU A 96 16.05 0.25 16.08
C GLU A 96 15.29 0.96 14.96
N GLN A 97 14.20 0.37 14.46
CA GLN A 97 13.33 0.99 13.45
C GLN A 97 12.71 2.28 13.97
N MET A 98 12.14 2.27 15.18
CA MET A 98 11.53 3.46 15.79
C MET A 98 12.55 4.57 16.03
N LYS A 99 13.77 4.21 16.46
CA LYS A 99 14.87 5.14 16.65
C LYS A 99 15.34 5.75 15.31
N HIS A 100 15.47 4.93 14.28
CA HIS A 100 15.90 5.37 12.94
C HIS A 100 14.91 6.34 12.30
N ILE A 101 13.62 6.11 12.52
CA ILE A 101 12.52 6.93 11.98
C ILE A 101 12.35 8.25 12.77
N GLY A 102 12.97 8.38 13.94
CA GLY A 102 13.00 9.63 14.71
C GLY A 102 11.88 9.75 15.74
N ARG A 103 11.38 8.63 16.28
CA ARG A 103 10.43 8.64 17.41
C ARG A 103 11.00 9.42 18.60
N GLN A 104 10.17 10.24 19.25
CA GLN A 104 10.62 11.05 20.38
C GLN A 104 11.10 10.18 21.55
N LYS A 105 12.23 10.59 22.14
CA LYS A 105 12.81 9.91 23.29
C LYS A 105 11.89 10.11 24.51
N GLY A 106 11.27 9.02 24.98
CA GLY A 106 10.33 9.03 26.09
C GLY A 106 8.93 8.53 25.72
N THR A 107 8.65 8.35 24.43
CA THR A 107 7.37 7.77 23.96
C THR A 107 7.50 6.25 23.85
N TYR A 108 6.84 5.51 24.73
CA TYR A 108 6.85 4.04 24.73
C TYR A 108 5.72 3.48 23.85
N CYS A 109 5.92 2.27 23.33
CA CYS A 109 4.88 1.50 22.65
C CYS A 109 4.49 0.29 23.51
N HIS A 110 3.20 0.05 23.68
CA HIS A 110 2.70 -1.15 24.33
C HIS A 110 2.84 -2.34 23.38
N ALA A 111 3.52 -3.39 23.83
CA ALA A 111 3.68 -4.62 23.07
C ALA A 111 2.68 -5.68 23.55
N SER A 112 2.03 -6.38 22.62
CA SER A 112 1.19 -7.55 22.90
C SER A 112 1.70 -8.76 22.15
N VAL A 113 1.66 -9.93 22.77
CA VAL A 113 2.08 -11.21 22.19
C VAL A 113 0.89 -12.16 22.13
N ARG A 114 0.57 -12.68 20.94
CA ARG A 114 -0.60 -13.56 20.75
C ARG A 114 -0.33 -15.04 21.08
N SER A 115 0.92 -15.50 20.94
CA SER A 115 1.30 -16.91 21.11
C SER A 115 1.05 -17.46 22.52
N GLY A 116 0.96 -16.61 23.54
CA GLY A 116 0.69 -17.06 24.92
C GLY A 116 -0.76 -17.44 25.18
N THR A 117 -1.69 -17.08 24.28
CA THR A 117 -3.15 -17.25 24.49
C THR A 117 -3.77 -18.26 23.52
N LEU A 118 -3.11 -18.55 22.41
CA LEU A 118 -3.54 -19.51 21.40
C LEU A 118 -2.30 -20.30 20.98
N ASP A 119 -2.28 -21.60 21.31
CA ASP A 119 -1.29 -22.54 20.78
C ASP A 119 -1.24 -22.40 19.26
N THR A 120 -0.17 -21.79 18.74
CA THR A 120 0.06 -21.74 17.31
C THR A 120 0.39 -23.15 16.83
N PRO A 121 -0.36 -23.75 15.88
CA PRO A 121 0.01 -25.04 15.32
C PRO A 121 1.34 -24.90 14.60
N ARG A 122 2.40 -25.51 15.14
CA ARG A 122 3.68 -25.61 14.43
C ARG A 122 3.47 -26.49 13.20
N GLU A 123 3.53 -25.90 12.00
CA GLU A 123 3.87 -26.63 10.79
C GLU A 123 5.33 -27.10 10.93
N GLN A 124 5.53 -28.23 11.60
CA GLN A 124 6.78 -28.98 11.50
C GLN A 124 6.79 -29.68 10.13
N ARG A 125 7.22 -28.96 9.09
CA ARG A 125 7.64 -29.58 7.84
C ARG A 125 9.15 -29.46 7.67
N GLU A 126 9.75 -30.65 7.71
CA GLU A 126 10.93 -31.08 6.97
C GLU A 126 12.30 -30.58 7.46
N LEU A 127 13.03 -31.51 8.10
CA LEU A 127 14.36 -31.97 7.68
C LEU A 127 14.72 -33.22 8.52
N ARG A 128 14.56 -34.39 7.90
CA ARG A 128 15.36 -35.60 8.21
C ARG A 128 16.58 -35.59 7.31
#